data_AF-A0A8J2H8Z0-F1
#
_entry.id   AF-A0A8J2H8Z0-F1
#
_cell.length_a   1.000
_cell.length_b   1.000
_cell.length_c   1.000
_cell.angle_alpha   90.00
_cell.angle_beta   90.00
_cell.angle_gamma   90.00
#
_symmetry.space_group_name_H-M   'P 1'
#
loop_
_entity.id
_entity.type
_entity.pdbx_description
1 polymer ?
#
loop_
_entity_poly.entity_id
_entity_poly.type
_entity_poly.pdbx_seq_one_letter_code
_entity_poly.pdbx_strand_id
1 'polypeptide(L)'
;KAFMQSRSVSLVDMYIDNAEPSENVGQIHFSLEYDYQNTTLVLRIIQGKDLPAKDLSGTSDPYVKVTLLPDKKHRLETKIKRRTLNPRWNETLYFEGTQKTNNIMQFSSVK
;
A
#
# COMPACT_ATOMS: atom_id res chain seq x y z
N LYS A 1 -31.45 -6.61 7.64
CA LYS A 1 -30.30 -6.07 8.43
C LYS A 1 -29.06 -6.88 8.07
N ALA A 2 -28.33 -6.48 7.03
CA ALA A 2 -27.13 -7.20 6.62
C ALA A 2 -25.95 -6.77 7.50
N PHE A 3 -25.52 -7.69 8.37
CA PHE A 3 -24.30 -7.61 9.14
C PHE A 3 -23.13 -7.69 8.16
N MET A 4 -22.55 -6.54 7.81
CA MET A 4 -21.27 -6.49 7.08
C MET A 4 -20.17 -6.86 8.06
N GLN A 5 -19.83 -8.15 8.07
CA GLN A 5 -18.62 -8.62 8.72
C GLN A 5 -17.45 -8.01 7.93
N SER A 6 -16.70 -7.11 8.55
CA SER A 6 -15.45 -6.59 8.02
C SER A 6 -14.48 -7.76 7.82
N ARG A 7 -14.44 -8.33 6.63
CA ARG A 7 -13.37 -9.25 6.25
C ARG A 7 -12.19 -8.40 5.82
N SER A 8 -11.26 -8.21 6.74
CA SER A 8 -9.90 -7.81 6.40
C SER A 8 -9.28 -8.96 5.60
N VAL A 9 -9.32 -8.86 4.27
CA VAL A 9 -8.51 -9.74 3.41
C VAL A 9 -7.24 -8.95 3.11
N SER A 10 -6.12 -9.44 3.64
CA SER A 10 -4.80 -8.89 3.34
C SER A 10 -4.50 -9.19 1.86
N LEU A 11 -4.40 -8.15 1.04
CA LEU A 11 -3.95 -8.26 -0.36
C LEU A 11 -2.56 -8.92 -0.47
N VAL A 12 -1.78 -8.87 0.61
CA VAL A 12 -0.49 -9.53 0.76
C VAL A 12 -0.65 -11.04 0.62
N ASP A 13 -1.69 -11.61 1.23
CA ASP A 13 -1.95 -13.07 1.26
C ASP A 13 -2.26 -13.65 -0.14
N MET A 14 -2.72 -12.80 -1.07
CA MET A 14 -3.07 -13.22 -2.44
C MET A 14 -1.88 -13.14 -3.41
N TYR A 15 -0.78 -12.49 -3.01
CA TYR A 15 0.36 -12.13 -3.88
C TYR A 15 1.70 -12.74 -3.50
N ILE A 16 1.79 -13.52 -2.42
CA ILE A 16 3.03 -14.21 -2.07
C ILE A 16 3.19 -15.41 -3.03
N ASP A 17 3.85 -15.13 -4.15
CA ASP A 17 4.59 -16.12 -4.93
C ASP A 17 5.52 -16.90 -4.00
N ASN A 18 5.73 -18.19 -4.28
CA ASN A 18 6.28 -19.23 -3.40
C ASN A 18 7.71 -18.96 -2.87
N ALA A 19 7.90 -17.91 -2.09
CA ALA A 19 9.14 -17.59 -1.41
C ALA A 19 9.12 -18.18 0.01
N GLU A 20 10.19 -18.91 0.34
CA GLU A 20 10.58 -19.30 1.69
C GLU A 20 10.34 -18.16 2.70
N PRO A 21 9.95 -18.42 3.96
CA PRO A 21 9.71 -17.39 4.96
C PRO A 21 11.05 -16.84 5.46
N SER A 22 11.78 -16.13 4.60
CA SER A 22 13.04 -15.49 4.92
C SER A 22 12.88 -13.97 4.86
N GLU A 23 13.16 -13.35 5.99
CA GLU A 23 13.25 -11.91 6.27
C GLU A 23 11.92 -11.17 6.56
N ASN A 24 11.95 -10.39 7.64
CA ASN A 24 10.87 -9.49 8.03
C ASN A 24 10.75 -8.36 7.00
N VAL A 25 9.67 -8.37 6.22
CA VAL A 25 9.37 -7.34 5.20
C VAL A 25 8.63 -6.12 5.75
N GLY A 26 8.25 -6.14 7.02
CA GLY A 26 7.44 -5.11 7.68
C GLY A 26 5.97 -5.10 7.26
N GLN A 27 5.23 -4.11 7.74
CA GLN A 27 3.79 -3.97 7.53
C GLN A 27 3.42 -2.57 7.04
N ILE A 28 2.39 -2.48 6.18
CA ILE A 28 1.80 -1.22 5.73
C ILE A 28 0.33 -1.20 6.13
N HIS A 29 -0.08 -0.15 6.84
CA HIS A 29 -1.49 0.12 7.15
C HIS A 29 -2.04 1.17 6.17
N PHE A 30 -3.14 0.83 5.51
CA PHE A 30 -3.83 1.69 4.56
C PHE A 30 -5.35 1.47 4.63
N SER A 31 -6.11 2.42 4.08
CA SER A 31 -7.54 2.25 3.82
C SER A 31 -7.85 2.50 2.35
N LEU A 32 -8.89 1.85 1.85
CA LEU A 32 -9.32 1.93 0.46
C LEU A 32 -10.83 2.17 0.40
N GLU A 33 -11.23 3.20 -0.31
CA GLU A 33 -12.63 3.59 -0.48
C GLU A 33 -12.89 3.90 -1.96
N TYR A 34 -14.10 3.62 -2.43
CA TYR A 34 -14.51 3.97 -3.78
C TYR A 34 -15.60 5.04 -3.74
N ASP A 35 -15.31 6.19 -4.33
CA ASP A 35 -16.25 7.27 -4.53
C ASP A 35 -16.96 7.07 -5.87
N TYR A 36 -18.22 6.65 -5.81
CA TYR A 36 -19.05 6.42 -7.00
C TYR A 36 -19.48 7.72 -7.69
N GLN A 37 -19.59 8.83 -6.97
CA GLN A 37 -20.00 10.10 -7.57
C GLN A 37 -18.90 10.66 -8.47
N ASN A 38 -17.65 10.52 -8.00
CA ASN A 38 -16.47 11.01 -8.72
C ASN A 38 -15.74 9.90 -9.51
N THR A 39 -16.26 8.67 -9.55
CA THR A 39 -15.61 7.52 -10.23
C THR A 39 -14.13 7.38 -9.83
N THR A 40 -13.85 7.51 -8.53
CA THR A 40 -12.50 7.65 -8.00
C THR A 40 -12.22 6.62 -6.92
N LEU A 41 -11.09 5.92 -7.04
CA LEU A 41 -10.56 5.08 -5.98
C LEU A 41 -9.66 5.90 -5.07
N VAL A 42 -10.03 5.98 -3.79
CA VAL A 42 -9.36 6.77 -2.76
C VAL A 42 -8.53 5.82 -1.89
N LEU A 43 -7.21 5.90 -2.00
CA LEU A 43 -6.28 5.11 -1.22
C LEU A 43 -5.57 5.99 -0.20
N ARG A 44 -5.80 5.72 1.08
CA ARG A 44 -5.09 6.42 2.16
C ARG A 44 -3.97 5.54 2.70
N ILE A 45 -2.73 5.97 2.52
CA ILE A 45 -1.54 5.35 3.11
C ILE A 45 -1.30 5.96 4.49
N ILE A 46 -1.48 5.15 5.54
CA ILE A 46 -1.49 5.64 6.92
C ILE A 46 -0.08 5.59 7.51
N GLN A 47 0.45 4.38 7.68
CA GLN A 47 1.76 4.18 8.32
C GLN A 47 2.40 2.85 7.92
N GLY A 48 3.72 2.78 8.11
CA GLY A 48 4.50 1.56 8.07
C GLY A 48 4.89 1.14 9.48
N LYS A 49 5.08 -0.15 9.70
CA LYS A 49 5.50 -0.70 10.99
C LYS A 49 6.57 -1.77 10.76
N ASP A 50 7.61 -1.74 11.59
CA ASP A 50 8.68 -2.73 11.61
C ASP A 50 9.29 -2.99 10.21
N LEU A 51 9.45 -1.91 9.43
CA LEU A 51 10.06 -1.98 8.10
C LEU A 51 11.53 -2.41 8.22
N PRO A 52 12.08 -3.16 7.25
CA PRO A 52 13.48 -3.56 7.29
C PRO A 52 14.42 -2.35 7.17
N ALA A 53 15.48 -2.35 7.97
CA ALA A 53 16.60 -1.42 7.81
C ALA A 53 17.41 -1.81 6.57
N LYS A 54 17.45 -0.92 5.58
CA LYS A 54 18.20 -1.13 4.33
C LYS A 54 19.51 -0.35 4.29
N ASP A 55 19.68 0.62 5.17
CA ASP A 55 20.92 1.39 5.30
C ASP A 55 21.79 0.88 6.46
N LEU A 56 23.11 1.06 6.32
CA LEU A 56 24.11 0.76 7.35
C LEU A 56 23.85 1.46 8.69
N SER A 57 23.02 2.51 8.69
CA SER A 57 22.60 3.25 9.88
C SER A 57 21.64 2.47 10.79
N GLY A 58 21.13 1.31 10.35
CA GLY A 58 20.07 0.58 11.04
C GLY A 58 18.68 1.21 10.86
N THR A 59 18.53 2.14 9.92
CA THR A 59 17.25 2.76 9.54
C THR A 59 17.06 2.71 8.03
N SER A 60 15.94 3.26 7.54
CA SER A 60 15.62 3.41 6.11
C SER A 60 14.95 4.76 5.86
N ASP A 61 14.80 5.14 4.60
CA ASP A 61 14.10 6.35 4.16
C ASP A 61 12.77 6.01 3.44
N PRO A 62 11.79 5.41 4.16
CA PRO A 62 10.66 4.74 3.53
C PRO A 62 9.68 5.66 2.79
N TYR A 63 9.20 5.16 1.65
CA TYR A 63 8.06 5.67 0.88
C TYR A 63 7.28 4.49 0.26
N VAL A 64 6.05 4.74 -0.19
CA VAL A 64 5.19 3.74 -0.81
C VAL A 64 4.89 4.13 -2.25
N LYS A 65 5.18 3.23 -3.19
CA LYS A 65 4.77 3.34 -4.61
C LYS A 65 3.59 2.43 -4.88
N VAL A 66 2.53 3.00 -5.44
CA VAL A 66 1.26 2.31 -5.74
C VAL A 66 1.02 2.31 -7.24
N THR A 67 0.61 1.17 -7.78
CA THR A 67 0.21 0.98 -9.18
C THR A 67 -1.10 0.19 -9.25
N LEU A 68 -2.02 0.59 -10.14
CA LEU A 68 -3.24 -0.17 -10.41
C LEU A 68 -3.05 -1.10 -11.59
N LEU A 69 -3.11 -2.42 -11.36
CA LEU A 69 -2.98 -3.40 -12.44
C LEU A 69 -4.29 -3.55 -13.22
N PRO A 70 -4.20 -3.85 -14.54
CA PRO A 70 -2.99 -4.14 -15.32
C PRO A 70 -2.20 -2.90 -15.76
N ASP A 71 -2.71 -1.70 -15.50
CA ASP A 71 -2.12 -0.44 -15.96
C ASP A 71 -0.88 -0.04 -15.15
N LYS A 72 0.29 -0.47 -15.64
CA LYS A 72 1.57 -0.15 -15.03
C LYS A 72 2.02 1.30 -15.21
N LYS A 73 1.31 2.11 -16.01
CA LYS A 73 1.71 3.50 -16.31
C LYS A 73 1.26 4.47 -15.23
N HIS A 74 0.08 4.27 -14.65
CA HIS A 74 -0.44 5.12 -13.59
C HIS A 74 0.16 4.71 -12.24
N ARG A 75 1.14 5.49 -11.79
CA ARG A 75 1.88 5.27 -10.54
C ARG A 75 1.79 6.50 -9.66
N LEU A 76 1.45 6.29 -8.40
CA LEU A 76 1.44 7.33 -7.38
C LEU A 76 2.40 6.93 -6.25
N GLU A 77 3.03 7.92 -5.63
CA GLU A 77 4.04 7.72 -4.59
C GLU A 77 3.77 8.63 -3.40
N THR A 78 4.03 8.14 -2.18
CA THR A 78 4.02 8.99 -0.98
C THR A 78 5.32 9.79 -0.88
N LYS A 79 5.35 10.79 0.00
CA LYS A 79 6.60 11.44 0.40
C LYS A 79 7.51 10.45 1.13
N ILE A 80 8.81 10.68 0.98
CA ILE A 80 9.86 9.99 1.73
C ILE A 80 9.85 10.45 3.18
N LYS A 81 9.91 9.50 4.12
CA LYS A 81 10.15 9.78 5.54
C LYS A 81 11.56 9.34 5.87
N ARG A 82 12.38 10.22 6.44
CA ARG A 82 13.80 9.92 6.65
C ARG A 82 14.07 9.15 7.94
N ARG A 83 15.04 8.23 7.90
CA ARG A 83 15.63 7.53 9.05
C ARG A 83 14.60 6.93 10.01
N THR A 84 13.65 6.18 9.48
CA THR A 84 12.60 5.56 10.29
C THR A 84 12.17 4.21 9.71
N LEU A 85 11.93 3.26 10.60
CA LEU A 85 11.33 1.96 10.26
C LEU A 85 9.81 1.94 10.55
N ASN A 86 9.29 3.03 11.13
CA ASN A 86 7.89 3.19 11.51
C ASN A 86 7.33 4.52 10.97
N PRO A 87 7.33 4.74 9.65
CA PRO A 87 6.90 5.99 9.05
C PRO A 87 5.40 6.22 9.23
N ARG A 88 5.02 7.47 9.42
CA ARG A 88 3.62 7.93 9.29
C ARG A 88 3.51 8.83 8.06
N TRP A 89 2.85 8.34 7.02
CA TRP A 89 2.60 9.09 5.80
C TRP A 89 1.35 9.93 5.95
N ASN A 90 0.21 9.32 6.29
CA ASN A 90 -1.11 9.95 6.30
C ASN A 90 -1.40 10.69 4.99
N GLU A 91 -1.07 10.05 3.87
CA GLU A 91 -1.23 10.60 2.52
C GLU A 91 -2.39 9.91 1.80
N THR A 92 -3.17 10.69 1.05
CA THR A 92 -4.30 10.17 0.26
C THR A 92 -3.94 10.29 -1.22
N LEU A 93 -4.03 9.16 -1.92
CA LEU A 93 -3.76 9.02 -3.34
C LEU A 93 -5.10 8.77 -4.05
N TYR A 94 -5.34 9.51 -5.13
CA TYR A 94 -6.58 9.47 -5.89
C TYR A 94 -6.33 8.86 -7.25
N PHE A 95 -7.05 7.78 -7.56
CA PHE A 95 -7.05 7.18 -8.88
C PHE A 95 -8.40 7.45 -9.56
N GLU A 96 -8.44 8.57 -10.29
CA GLU A 96 -9.59 9.04 -11.04
C GLU A 96 -9.86 8.18 -12.28
N GLY A 97 -11.12 8.12 -12.71
CA GLY A 97 -11.52 7.40 -13.92
C GLY A 97 -11.38 5.88 -13.81
N THR A 98 -11.17 5.36 -12.60
CA THR A 98 -11.10 3.92 -12.35
C THR A 98 -12.51 3.36 -12.26
N GLN A 99 -12.88 2.53 -13.23
CA GLN A 99 -14.10 1.74 -13.14
C GLN A 99 -13.97 0.75 -11.98
N LYS A 100 -15.05 0.49 -11.25
CA LYS A 100 -15.07 -0.53 -10.18
C LYS A 100 -14.92 -1.92 -10.79
N THR A 101 -13.68 -2.33 -11.01
CA THR A 101 -13.29 -3.67 -11.45
C THR A 101 -12.48 -4.34 -10.34
N ASN A 102 -12.24 -5.65 -10.46
CA ASN A 102 -11.35 -6.42 -9.58
C ASN A 102 -9.87 -6.04 -9.85
N ASN A 103 -9.55 -4.74 -9.82
CA ASN A 103 -8.21 -4.25 -10.05
C ASN A 103 -7.34 -4.63 -8.86
N ILE A 104 -6.16 -5.12 -9.17
CA ILE A 104 -5.20 -5.46 -8.15
C ILE A 104 -4.28 -4.25 -7.96
N MET A 105 -4.24 -3.74 -6.73
CA MET A 105 -3.22 -2.79 -6.31
C MET A 105 -1.90 -3.49 -6.03
N GLN A 106 -0.84 -3.05 -6.72
CA GLN A 106 0.52 -3.46 -6.42
C GLN A 106 1.22 -2.36 -5.64
N PHE A 107 1.71 -2.70 -4.45
CA PHE A 107 2.66 -1.88 -3.71
C PHE A 107 4.07 -2.30 -4.12
N SER A 108 4.92 -1.35 -4.47
CA SER A 108 6.33 -1.62 -4.76
C SER A 108 7.24 -0.87 -3.79
N SER A 109 8.23 -1.63 -3.31
CA SER A 109 9.39 -1.29 -2.48
C SER A 109 9.32 -0.04 -1.62
N VAL A 110 9.36 -0.25 -0.30
CA VAL A 110 10.04 0.63 0.64
C VAL A 110 11.54 0.56 0.34
N LYS A 111 12.19 1.65 -0.04
CA LYS A 111 13.65 1.76 0.09
C LYS A 111 13.97 2.38 1.43
#